data_AF-A0A961R7V4-F1
#
_entry.id   AF-A0A961R7V4-F1
#
_cell.length_a   1.000
_cell.length_b   1.000
_cell.length_c   1.000
_cell.angle_alpha   90.00
_cell.angle_beta   90.00
_cell.angle_gamma   90.00
#
_symmetry.space_group_name_H-M   'P 1'
#
loop_
_entity.id
_entity.type
_entity.pdbx_description
1 polymer ?
#
loop_
_entity_poly.entity_id
_entity_poly.type
_entity_poly.pdbx_seq_one_letter_code
_entity_poly.pdbx_strand_id
1 'polypeptide(L)'
;MADMRARIGDVEDARHQVEGLKRKVSTLETSVSEAERAFEHREAGLLRDITALHRIVEIQRQSYIDITRKLSQAEPAGKDAKAPKAFSRDPFLDVFYREFEDRYRGSREEILERMRVYIPHVEDLKAIDTKKYPAVDIACGRGEWLEVLQEEGINAMGVDTNAWQVKDAQDMGLSIEIADALEWLS
;
A
#
# COMPACT_ATOMS: atom_id res chain seq x y z
N MET A 1 72.38 25.85 26.61
CA MET A 1 71.76 25.41 27.88
C MET A 1 70.30 25.83 28.01
N ALA A 2 69.92 27.08 27.70
CA ALA A 2 68.51 27.54 27.75
C ALA A 2 67.59 26.80 26.74
N ASP A 3 68.05 26.61 25.50
CA ASP A 3 67.32 25.91 24.43
C ASP A 3 67.02 24.43 24.76
N MET A 4 67.99 23.71 25.35
CA MET A 4 67.81 22.33 25.79
C MET A 4 66.74 22.21 26.89
N ARG A 5 66.68 23.18 27.81
CA ARG A 5 65.72 23.19 28.92
C ARG A 5 64.29 23.47 28.41
N ALA A 6 64.14 24.37 27.43
CA ALA A 6 62.86 24.63 26.78
C ALA A 6 62.33 23.39 26.05
N ARG A 7 63.19 22.71 25.27
CA ARG A 7 62.80 21.49 24.54
C ARG A 7 62.44 20.32 25.46
N ILE A 8 63.03 20.24 26.65
CA ILE A 8 62.65 19.23 27.66
C ILE A 8 61.26 19.54 28.22
N GLY A 9 60.95 20.81 28.50
CA GLY A 9 59.61 21.23 28.95
C GLY A 9 58.52 20.92 27.92
N ASP A 10 58.78 21.21 26.63
CA ASP A 10 57.84 20.90 25.55
C ASP A 10 57.54 19.39 25.44
N VAL A 11 58.55 18.54 25.69
CA VAL A 11 58.41 17.07 25.67
C VAL A 11 57.61 16.57 26.88
N GLU A 12 57.79 17.17 28.06
CA GLU A 12 57.03 16.85 29.27
C GLU A 12 55.56 17.24 29.11
N ASP A 13 55.28 18.42 28.56
CA ASP A 13 53.91 18.88 28.25
C ASP A 13 53.22 18.00 27.21
N ALA A 14 53.92 17.65 26.12
CA ALA A 14 53.40 16.72 25.12
C ALA A 14 53.09 15.34 25.74
N ARG A 15 53.92 14.85 26.66
CA ARG A 15 53.68 13.59 27.37
C ARG A 15 52.43 13.67 28.25
N HIS A 16 52.21 14.77 28.95
CA HIS A 16 51.00 14.99 29.74
C HIS A 16 49.75 15.07 28.86
N GLN A 17 49.82 15.71 27.69
CA GLN A 17 48.72 15.75 26.72
C GLN A 17 48.39 14.36 26.16
N VAL A 18 49.40 13.56 25.81
CA VAL A 18 49.21 12.17 25.34
C VAL A 18 48.54 11.31 26.41
N GLU A 19 48.95 11.44 27.67
CA GLU A 19 48.32 10.70 28.78
C GLU A 19 46.88 11.17 29.05
N GLY A 20 46.60 12.46 28.83
CA GLY A 20 45.24 13.01 28.83
C GLY A 20 44.37 12.44 27.71
N LEU A 21 44.91 12.35 26.49
CA LEU A 21 44.22 11.77 25.34
C LEU A 21 43.94 10.28 25.53
N LYS A 22 44.90 9.50 26.04
CA LYS A 22 44.70 8.07 26.35
C LYS A 22 43.53 7.83 27.30
N ARG A 23 43.41 8.65 28.36
CA ARG A 23 42.28 8.57 29.30
C ARG A 23 40.95 8.90 28.63
N LYS A 24 40.92 9.94 27.79
CA LYS A 24 39.73 10.30 27.01
C LYS A 24 39.32 9.20 26.03
N VAL A 25 40.28 8.58 25.33
CA VAL A 25 40.05 7.45 24.42
C VAL A 25 39.47 6.27 25.19
N SER A 26 40.05 5.88 26.33
CA SER A 26 39.52 4.79 27.16
C SER A 26 38.09 5.08 27.67
N THR A 27 37.79 6.34 28.00
CA THR A 27 36.45 6.76 28.40
C THR A 27 35.45 6.67 27.23
N LEU A 28 35.87 7.10 26.04
CA LEU A 28 35.08 7.01 24.82
C LEU A 28 34.82 5.56 24.43
N GLU A 29 35.83 4.68 24.48
CA GLU A 29 35.68 3.24 24.21
C GLU A 29 34.63 2.61 25.13
N THR A 30 34.67 2.95 26.43
CA THR A 30 33.68 2.49 27.39
C THR A 30 32.28 3.00 27.05
N SER A 31 32.16 4.30 26.75
CA SER A 31 30.87 4.94 26.41
C SER A 31 30.27 4.37 25.12
N VAL A 32 31.11 4.08 24.11
CA VAL A 32 30.68 3.45 22.85
C VAL A 32 30.18 2.03 23.13
N SER A 33 30.90 1.24 23.91
CA SER A 33 30.47 -0.12 24.26
C SER A 33 29.14 -0.13 25.03
N GLU A 34 28.91 0.84 25.91
CA GLU A 34 27.62 1.00 26.61
C GLU A 34 26.49 1.39 25.65
N ALA A 35 26.75 2.32 24.72
CA ALA A 35 25.79 2.73 23.71
C ALA A 35 25.42 1.59 22.75
N GLU A 36 26.40 0.78 22.33
CA GLU A 36 26.19 -0.41 21.49
C GLU A 36 25.26 -1.41 22.20
N ARG A 37 25.51 -1.72 23.47
CA ARG A 37 24.65 -2.61 24.25
C ARG A 37 23.23 -2.07 24.43
N ALA A 38 23.10 -0.76 24.67
CA ALA A 38 21.79 -0.11 24.79
C ALA A 38 21.03 -0.14 23.46
N PHE A 39 21.73 0.03 22.34
CA PHE A 39 21.17 -0.08 21.00
C PHE A 39 20.69 -1.50 20.70
N GLU A 40 21.53 -2.51 20.91
CA GLU A 40 21.18 -3.92 20.73
C GLU A 40 19.95 -4.32 21.57
N HIS A 41 19.90 -3.87 22.83
CA HIS A 41 18.76 -4.15 23.71
C HIS A 41 17.46 -3.51 23.19
N ARG A 42 17.54 -2.26 22.72
CA ARG A 42 16.39 -1.55 22.15
C ARG A 42 15.93 -2.17 20.83
N GLU A 43 16.86 -2.56 19.97
CA GLU A 43 16.59 -3.27 18.72
C GLU A 43 15.87 -4.60 18.99
N ALA A 44 16.37 -5.39 19.95
CA ALA A 44 15.71 -6.62 20.37
C ALA A 44 14.30 -6.37 20.96
N GLY A 45 14.09 -5.25 21.65
CA GLY A 45 12.77 -4.79 22.08
C GLY A 45 11.83 -4.55 20.90
N LEU A 46 12.25 -3.71 19.95
CA LEU A 46 11.47 -3.36 18.77
C LEU A 46 11.11 -4.59 17.91
N LEU A 47 12.05 -5.52 17.72
CA LEU A 47 11.78 -6.75 16.97
C LEU A 47 10.73 -7.64 17.64
N ARG A 48 10.71 -7.69 18.98
CA ARG A 48 9.67 -8.41 19.73
C ARG A 48 8.31 -7.74 19.56
N ASP A 49 8.25 -6.41 19.65
CA ASP A 49 7.02 -5.65 19.50
C ASP A 49 6.44 -5.77 18.09
N ILE A 50 7.28 -5.65 17.05
CA ILE A 50 6.87 -5.86 15.65
C ILE A 50 6.32 -7.26 15.46
N THR A 51 7.00 -8.28 16.00
CA THR A 51 6.55 -9.68 15.91
C THR A 51 5.20 -9.88 16.61
N ALA A 52 5.00 -9.26 17.78
CA ALA A 52 3.75 -9.31 18.51
C ALA A 52 2.61 -8.60 17.74
N LEU A 53 2.88 -7.43 17.17
CA LEU A 53 1.92 -6.68 16.35
C LEU A 53 1.51 -7.47 15.11
N HIS A 54 2.47 -8.05 14.38
CA HIS A 54 2.15 -8.91 13.23
C HIS A 54 1.24 -10.07 13.60
N ARG A 55 1.46 -10.70 14.75
CA ARG A 55 0.59 -11.79 15.23
C ARG A 55 -0.81 -11.30 15.57
N ILE A 56 -0.95 -10.13 16.19
CA ILE A 56 -2.26 -9.54 16.52
C ILE A 56 -3.03 -9.22 15.24
N VAL A 57 -2.35 -8.62 14.26
CA VAL A 57 -2.96 -8.29 12.96
C VAL A 57 -3.46 -9.55 12.26
N GLU A 58 -2.67 -10.64 12.23
CA GLU A 58 -3.11 -11.89 11.61
C GLU A 58 -4.31 -12.52 12.34
N ILE A 59 -4.31 -12.48 13.68
CA ILE A 59 -5.45 -12.96 14.48
C ILE A 59 -6.70 -12.13 14.20
N GLN A 60 -6.58 -10.80 14.13
CA GLN A 60 -7.70 -9.92 13.81
C GLN A 60 -8.23 -10.18 12.40
N ARG A 61 -7.33 -10.35 11.42
CA ARG A 61 -7.67 -10.72 10.05
C ARG A 61 -8.47 -12.01 10.00
N GLN A 62 -7.99 -13.05 10.68
CA GLN A 62 -8.65 -14.35 10.71
C GLN A 62 -10.01 -14.30 11.43
N SER A 63 -10.08 -13.60 12.57
CA SER A 63 -11.33 -13.40 13.31
C SER A 63 -12.36 -12.64 12.50
N TYR A 64 -11.93 -11.63 11.73
CA TYR A 64 -12.82 -10.86 10.85
C TYR A 64 -13.37 -11.74 9.72
N ILE A 65 -12.51 -12.50 9.03
CA ILE A 65 -12.90 -13.47 7.99
C ILE A 65 -13.92 -14.49 8.54
N ASP A 66 -13.70 -15.00 9.75
CA ASP A 66 -14.60 -15.99 10.34
C ASP A 66 -15.96 -15.38 10.73
N ILE A 67 -15.98 -14.12 11.20
CA ILE A 67 -17.22 -13.40 11.51
C ILE A 67 -17.99 -13.08 10.21
N THR A 68 -17.33 -12.53 9.19
CA THR A 68 -17.98 -12.22 7.91
C THR A 68 -18.49 -13.48 7.22
N ARG A 69 -17.76 -14.60 7.28
CA ARG A 69 -18.24 -15.91 6.81
C ARG A 69 -19.47 -16.39 7.58
N LYS A 70 -19.49 -16.28 8.90
CA LYS A 70 -20.66 -16.68 9.70
C LYS A 70 -21.87 -15.79 9.43
N LEU A 71 -21.65 -14.50 9.22
CA LEU A 71 -22.70 -13.54 8.86
C LEU A 71 -23.25 -13.82 7.46
N SER A 72 -22.41 -14.16 6.48
CA SER A 72 -22.86 -14.51 5.12
C SER A 72 -23.55 -15.87 5.05
N GLN A 73 -23.21 -16.81 5.94
CA GLN A 73 -23.91 -18.09 6.08
C GLN A 73 -25.22 -17.97 6.86
N ALA A 74 -25.43 -16.86 7.57
CA ALA A 74 -26.67 -16.54 8.28
C ALA A 74 -27.56 -15.67 7.40
N GLU A 75 -28.06 -16.19 6.27
CA GLU A 75 -29.18 -15.59 5.54
C GLU A 75 -30.53 -16.23 5.97
N PRO A 76 -31.64 -15.46 5.91
CA PRO A 76 -32.92 -15.86 6.49
C PRO A 76 -33.48 -17.08 5.77
N ALA A 77 -34.15 -17.95 6.54
CA ALA A 77 -34.85 -19.11 6.01
C ALA A 77 -35.85 -18.71 4.90
N GLY A 78 -35.45 -18.86 3.64
CA GLY A 78 -36.26 -18.62 2.46
C GLY A 78 -35.80 -19.55 1.34
N LYS A 79 -36.64 -20.51 0.98
CA LYS A 79 -36.36 -21.53 -0.04
C LYS A 79 -36.42 -20.89 -1.44
N ASP A 80 -35.32 -20.29 -1.89
CA ASP A 80 -35.00 -20.02 -3.31
C ASP A 80 -33.56 -19.47 -3.54
N ALA A 81 -32.66 -19.58 -2.56
CA ALA A 81 -31.32 -19.00 -2.69
C ALA A 81 -30.40 -19.86 -3.60
N LYS A 82 -30.21 -19.42 -4.86
CA LYS A 82 -29.01 -19.78 -5.64
C LYS A 82 -27.78 -19.32 -4.85
N ALA A 83 -26.88 -20.26 -4.56
CA ALA A 83 -25.66 -19.99 -3.80
C ALA A 83 -24.83 -18.87 -4.46
N PRO A 84 -24.27 -17.93 -3.69
CA PRO A 84 -23.48 -16.85 -4.27
C PRO A 84 -22.12 -17.40 -4.71
N LYS A 85 -21.88 -17.41 -6.03
CA LYS A 85 -20.56 -17.61 -6.62
C LYS A 85 -20.07 -16.26 -7.16
N ALA A 86 -19.49 -15.45 -6.28
CA ALA A 86 -18.68 -14.30 -6.68
C ALA A 86 -17.33 -14.42 -5.99
N PHE A 87 -16.25 -14.39 -6.77
CA PHE A 87 -14.91 -14.19 -6.22
C PHE A 87 -14.93 -12.83 -5.49
N SER A 88 -14.61 -12.88 -4.19
CA SER A 88 -14.62 -11.81 -3.17
C SER A 88 -15.91 -10.98 -2.99
N ARG A 89 -16.78 -11.46 -2.09
CA ARG A 89 -17.68 -10.60 -1.28
C ARG A 89 -17.08 -10.25 0.09
N ASP A 90 -15.75 -10.28 0.24
CA ASP A 90 -15.10 -9.98 1.52
C ASP A 90 -14.76 -8.48 1.56
N PRO A 91 -15.47 -7.66 2.35
CA PRO A 91 -15.23 -6.22 2.39
C PRO A 91 -13.81 -5.86 2.83
N PHE A 92 -13.11 -6.76 3.54
CA PHE A 92 -11.71 -6.54 3.88
C PHE A 92 -10.79 -6.71 2.68
N LEU A 93 -11.00 -7.73 1.86
CA LEU A 93 -10.22 -7.91 0.63
C LEU A 93 -10.47 -6.74 -0.32
N ASP A 94 -11.71 -6.26 -0.42
CA ASP A 94 -12.05 -5.12 -1.28
C ASP A 94 -11.27 -3.84 -0.90
N VAL A 95 -11.22 -3.53 0.41
CA VAL A 95 -10.46 -2.39 0.92
C VAL A 95 -8.95 -2.62 0.79
N PHE A 96 -8.48 -3.83 1.12
CA PHE A 96 -7.06 -4.19 0.98
C PHE A 96 -6.59 -4.06 -0.48
N TYR A 97 -7.39 -4.54 -1.44
CA TYR A 97 -7.08 -4.46 -2.86
C TYR A 97 -6.99 -3.01 -3.33
N ARG A 98 -7.92 -2.13 -2.90
CA ARG A 98 -7.84 -0.69 -3.21
C ARG A 98 -6.53 -0.08 -2.71
N GLU A 99 -6.21 -0.23 -1.43
CA GLU A 99 -4.98 0.33 -0.85
C GLU A 99 -3.71 -0.26 -1.49
N PHE A 100 -3.77 -1.54 -1.86
CA PHE A 100 -2.69 -2.21 -2.59
C PHE A 100 -2.50 -1.60 -3.98
N GLU A 101 -3.58 -1.36 -4.73
CA GLU A 101 -3.50 -0.71 -6.04
C GLU A 101 -2.96 0.72 -5.92
N ASP A 102 -3.42 1.52 -4.97
CA ASP A 102 -2.92 2.89 -4.76
C ASP A 102 -1.42 2.92 -4.50
N ARG A 103 -0.89 1.91 -3.80
CA ARG A 103 0.53 1.80 -3.49
C ARG A 103 1.39 1.24 -4.63
N TYR A 104 0.91 0.23 -5.35
CA TYR A 104 1.74 -0.56 -6.26
C TYR A 104 1.39 -0.39 -7.75
N ARG A 105 0.15 -0.06 -8.08
CA ARG A 105 -0.27 0.26 -9.46
C ARG A 105 0.24 1.65 -9.83
N GLY A 106 0.06 2.59 -8.91
CA GLY A 106 0.43 4.00 -9.05
C GLY A 106 -0.76 4.91 -8.75
N SER A 107 -0.46 6.20 -8.69
CA SER A 107 -1.47 7.27 -8.52
C SER A 107 -2.46 7.27 -9.67
N ARG A 108 -3.64 7.88 -9.46
CA ARG A 108 -4.68 7.98 -10.49
C ARG A 108 -4.12 8.65 -11.75
N GLU A 109 -3.42 9.77 -11.58
CA GLU A 109 -2.85 10.57 -12.66
C GLU A 109 -1.85 9.75 -13.50
N GLU A 110 -0.98 8.97 -12.83
CA GLU A 110 -0.05 8.07 -13.51
C GLU A 110 -0.77 6.98 -14.30
N ILE A 111 -1.88 6.44 -13.77
CA ILE A 111 -2.63 5.39 -14.46
C ILE A 111 -3.44 5.95 -15.63
N LEU A 112 -4.05 7.11 -15.50
CA LEU A 112 -4.72 7.79 -16.61
C LEU A 112 -3.75 7.96 -17.79
N GLU A 113 -2.53 8.47 -17.54
CA GLU A 113 -1.53 8.66 -18.60
C GLU A 113 -1.12 7.33 -19.26
N ARG A 114 -0.91 6.27 -18.46
CA ARG A 114 -0.60 4.94 -19.01
C ARG A 114 -1.73 4.39 -19.87
N MET A 115 -2.99 4.65 -19.48
CA MET A 115 -4.17 4.18 -20.20
C MET A 115 -4.37 4.92 -21.53
N ARG A 116 -3.98 6.21 -21.63
CA ARG A 116 -4.11 6.97 -22.89
C ARG A 116 -3.37 6.37 -24.08
N VAL A 117 -2.32 5.58 -23.83
CA VAL A 117 -1.58 4.85 -24.88
C VAL A 117 -2.51 3.90 -25.67
N TYR A 118 -3.63 3.46 -25.08
CA TYR A 118 -4.58 2.57 -25.74
C TYR A 118 -5.64 3.27 -26.60
N ILE A 119 -5.77 4.60 -26.53
CA ILE A 119 -6.78 5.36 -27.31
C ILE A 119 -6.74 5.06 -28.82
N PRO A 120 -5.58 4.99 -29.48
CA PRO A 120 -5.53 4.68 -30.92
C PRO A 120 -6.14 3.31 -31.28
N HIS A 121 -6.24 2.38 -30.32
CA HIS A 121 -6.84 1.06 -30.56
C HIS A 121 -8.36 1.04 -30.44
N VAL A 122 -8.97 2.09 -29.91
CA VAL A 122 -10.42 2.21 -29.69
C VAL A 122 -11.04 3.42 -30.40
N GLU A 123 -10.26 4.11 -31.24
CA GLU A 123 -10.69 5.31 -31.94
C GLU A 123 -11.91 5.06 -32.84
N ASP A 124 -11.99 3.87 -33.46
CA ASP A 124 -13.12 3.45 -34.28
C ASP A 124 -14.46 3.44 -33.51
N LEU A 125 -14.43 3.33 -32.18
CA LEU A 125 -15.64 3.44 -31.35
C LEU A 125 -16.29 4.83 -31.44
N LYS A 126 -15.53 5.88 -31.79
CA LYS A 126 -16.06 7.23 -31.99
C LYS A 126 -17.00 7.32 -33.20
N ALA A 127 -16.91 6.38 -34.14
CA ALA A 127 -17.83 6.28 -35.27
C ALA A 127 -19.13 5.54 -34.93
N ILE A 128 -19.20 4.91 -33.75
CA ILE A 128 -20.38 4.21 -33.26
C ILE A 128 -21.21 5.17 -32.41
N ASP A 129 -22.55 5.06 -32.46
CA ASP A 129 -23.44 5.76 -31.51
C ASP A 129 -23.34 5.11 -30.13
N THR A 130 -22.28 5.44 -29.40
CA THR A 130 -21.99 4.86 -28.07
C THR A 130 -22.97 5.30 -27.00
N LYS A 131 -23.81 6.31 -27.25
CA LYS A 131 -24.93 6.65 -26.37
C LYS A 131 -26.03 5.59 -26.43
N LYS A 132 -26.23 4.98 -27.61
CA LYS A 132 -27.16 3.87 -27.81
C LYS A 132 -26.52 2.51 -27.53
N TYR A 133 -25.23 2.37 -27.83
CA TYR A 133 -24.46 1.14 -27.68
C TYR A 133 -23.18 1.42 -26.89
N PRO A 134 -23.26 1.55 -25.55
CA PRO A 134 -22.10 1.91 -24.74
C PRO A 134 -20.98 0.87 -24.87
N ALA A 135 -19.74 1.34 -24.83
CA ALA A 135 -18.61 0.45 -24.59
C ALA A 135 -18.70 -0.12 -23.17
N VAL A 136 -18.16 -1.32 -22.96
CA VAL A 136 -18.19 -1.99 -21.67
C VAL A 136 -16.77 -2.26 -21.21
N ASP A 137 -16.44 -1.77 -20.02
CA ASP A 137 -15.18 -2.06 -19.32
C ASP A 137 -15.42 -3.10 -18.21
N ILE A 138 -14.84 -4.29 -18.38
CA ILE A 138 -15.04 -5.43 -17.49
C ILE A 138 -13.90 -5.49 -16.47
N ALA A 139 -14.25 -5.63 -15.18
CA ALA A 139 -13.31 -5.46 -14.07
C ALA A 139 -12.65 -4.08 -14.09
N CYS A 140 -13.49 -3.05 -14.23
CA CYS A 140 -13.07 -1.66 -14.43
C CYS A 140 -12.35 -1.03 -13.22
N GLY A 141 -12.39 -1.67 -12.04
CA GLY A 141 -11.70 -1.23 -10.83
C GLY A 141 -11.99 0.22 -10.46
N ARG A 142 -10.94 1.05 -10.34
CA ARG A 142 -11.02 2.48 -9.98
C ARG A 142 -11.57 3.37 -11.10
N GLY A 143 -11.90 2.79 -12.26
CA GLY A 143 -12.57 3.46 -13.38
C GLY A 143 -11.70 4.37 -14.22
N GLU A 144 -10.36 4.28 -14.15
CA GLU A 144 -9.49 5.19 -14.92
C GLU A 144 -9.67 5.03 -16.43
N TRP A 145 -9.94 3.81 -16.90
CA TRP A 145 -10.19 3.59 -18.32
C TRP A 145 -11.51 4.22 -18.77
N LEU A 146 -12.55 4.12 -17.94
CA LEU A 146 -13.84 4.77 -18.20
C LEU A 146 -13.72 6.30 -18.25
N GLU A 147 -12.92 6.90 -17.36
CA GLU A 147 -12.63 8.34 -17.40
C GLU A 147 -11.92 8.72 -18.71
N VAL A 148 -10.87 7.98 -19.09
CA VAL A 148 -10.15 8.22 -20.35
C VAL A 148 -11.08 8.09 -21.57
N LEU A 149 -11.95 7.08 -21.61
CA LEU A 149 -12.93 6.93 -22.68
C LEU A 149 -13.94 8.10 -22.71
N GLN A 150 -14.42 8.54 -21.54
CA GLN A 150 -15.35 9.65 -21.43
C GLN A 150 -14.75 10.97 -21.93
N GLU A 151 -13.49 11.25 -21.60
CA GLU A 151 -12.75 12.41 -22.10
C GLU A 151 -12.59 12.39 -23.63
N GLU A 152 -12.43 11.21 -24.21
CA GLU A 152 -12.37 11.00 -25.66
C GLU A 152 -13.75 11.01 -26.35
N GLY A 153 -14.83 11.26 -25.59
CA GLY A 153 -16.19 11.33 -26.10
C GLY A 153 -16.81 9.95 -26.39
N ILE A 154 -16.22 8.87 -25.88
CA ILE A 154 -16.72 7.50 -26.00
C ILE A 154 -17.55 7.20 -24.75
N ASN A 155 -18.86 7.01 -24.94
CA ASN A 155 -19.73 6.65 -23.82
C ASN A 155 -19.50 5.17 -23.44
N ALA A 156 -19.14 4.94 -22.19
CA ALA A 156 -18.79 3.63 -21.67
C ALA A 156 -19.44 3.38 -20.30
N MET A 157 -19.61 2.11 -19.95
CA MET A 157 -19.99 1.68 -18.60
C MET A 157 -19.05 0.60 -18.07
N GLY A 158 -18.85 0.61 -16.76
CA GLY A 158 -18.04 -0.36 -16.05
C GLY A 158 -18.87 -1.46 -15.39
N VAL A 159 -18.25 -2.62 -15.25
CA VAL A 159 -18.73 -3.71 -14.40
C VAL A 159 -17.59 -4.14 -13.50
N ASP A 160 -17.81 -4.13 -12.18
CA ASP A 160 -16.86 -4.65 -11.20
C ASP A 160 -17.57 -5.31 -10.01
N THR A 161 -16.86 -6.18 -9.30
CA THR A 161 -17.40 -6.87 -8.12
C THR A 161 -17.09 -6.12 -6.82
N ASN A 162 -16.08 -5.24 -6.81
CA ASN A 162 -15.65 -4.50 -5.64
C ASN A 162 -16.57 -3.29 -5.37
N ALA A 163 -17.48 -3.45 -4.42
CA ALA A 163 -18.50 -2.44 -4.11
C ALA A 163 -17.91 -1.08 -3.68
N TRP A 164 -16.72 -1.06 -3.07
CA TRP A 164 -16.06 0.19 -2.66
C TRP A 164 -15.55 0.97 -3.87
N GLN A 165 -14.84 0.31 -4.78
CA GLN A 165 -14.33 0.96 -5.99
C GLN A 165 -15.47 1.45 -6.90
N VAL A 166 -16.54 0.65 -7.03
CA VAL A 166 -17.74 1.09 -7.76
C VAL A 166 -18.34 2.35 -7.14
N LYS A 167 -18.45 2.41 -5.81
CA LYS A 167 -19.01 3.57 -5.13
C LYS A 167 -18.15 4.82 -5.34
N ASP A 168 -16.84 4.70 -5.16
CA ASP A 168 -15.88 5.80 -5.37
C ASP A 168 -15.96 6.33 -6.81
N ALA A 169 -16.03 5.42 -7.80
CA ALA A 169 -16.16 5.78 -9.20
C ALA A 169 -17.51 6.41 -9.57
N GLN A 170 -18.61 5.94 -9.00
CA GLN A 170 -19.92 6.58 -9.14
C GLN A 170 -19.94 8.00 -8.55
N ASP A 171 -19.25 8.22 -7.44
CA ASP A 171 -19.10 9.55 -6.84
C ASP A 171 -18.27 10.51 -7.72
N MET A 172 -17.42 9.97 -8.59
CA MET A 172 -16.73 10.71 -9.66
C MET A 172 -17.60 10.92 -10.92
N GLY A 173 -18.83 10.43 -10.94
CA GLY A 173 -19.75 10.55 -12.08
C GLY A 173 -19.57 9.51 -13.17
N LEU A 174 -18.80 8.44 -12.91
CA LEU A 174 -18.62 7.33 -13.85
C LEU A 174 -19.82 6.36 -13.78
N SER A 175 -20.21 5.81 -14.93
CA SER A 175 -21.30 4.83 -15.02
C SER A 175 -20.76 3.44 -14.74
N ILE A 176 -20.91 2.93 -13.52
CA ILE A 176 -20.41 1.60 -13.12
C ILE A 176 -21.49 0.81 -12.36
N GLU A 177 -21.57 -0.49 -12.63
CA GLU A 177 -22.46 -1.45 -11.98
C GLU A 177 -21.67 -2.46 -11.13
N ILE A 178 -22.21 -2.79 -9.94
CA ILE A 178 -21.68 -3.87 -9.11
C ILE A 178 -22.24 -5.20 -9.60
N ALA A 179 -21.46 -5.97 -10.35
CA ALA A 179 -21.86 -7.30 -10.82
C ALA A 179 -20.65 -8.19 -11.11
N ASP A 180 -20.88 -9.50 -11.09
CA ASP A 180 -19.95 -10.44 -11.71
C ASP A 180 -20.03 -10.31 -13.24
N ALA A 181 -18.88 -10.31 -13.90
CA ALA A 181 -18.80 -10.08 -15.34
C ALA A 181 -19.55 -11.14 -16.17
N LEU A 182 -19.52 -12.41 -15.75
CA LEU A 182 -20.19 -13.49 -16.47
C LEU A 182 -21.70 -13.44 -16.24
N GLU A 183 -22.14 -13.10 -15.03
CA GLU A 183 -23.56 -12.86 -14.74
C GLU A 183 -24.10 -11.65 -15.49
N TRP A 184 -23.28 -10.60 -15.67
CA TRP A 184 -23.66 -9.40 -16.40
C TRP A 184 -23.77 -9.62 -17.92
N LEU A 185 -22.94 -10.51 -18.48
CA LEU A 185 -22.91 -10.82 -19.92
C LEU A 185 -23.95 -11.85 -20.39
N SER A 186 -24.65 -12.52 -19.47
CA SER A 186 -25.59 -13.62 -19.77
C SER A 186 -27.00 -13.16 -20.11
#